data_AF-A0A365KKH5-F1
#
_entry.id   AF-A0A365KKH5-F1
#
_cell.length_a   1.000
_cell.length_b   1.000
_cell.length_c   1.000
_cell.angle_alpha   90.00
_cell.angle_beta   90.00
_cell.angle_gamma   90.00
#
_symmetry.space_group_name_H-M   'P 1'
#
loop_
_entity.id
_entity.type
_entity.pdbx_description
1 polymer ?
#
loop_
_entity_poly.entity_id
_entity_poly.type
_entity_poly.pdbx_seq_one_letter_code
_entity_poly.pdbx_strand_id
1 'polypeptide(L)'
;MAANKLKSLDINETIGSITLTDRETSIDVPRLDISKIIRIVKFIGTDGIRIYSRLRELLQNDELTSFERIIAVVEELKEEQLIRVVAIILDIDDKEALKLDLNEILDVLIVLSDNTNLDKTFTQVRTLAKKMFQVEIPDFQTIIQERFPAAETETVTVEVG
;
A
#
# COMPACT_ATOMS: atom_id res chain seq x y z
N MET A 1 7.93 21.82 -34.87
CA MET A 1 7.15 22.43 -33.77
C MET A 1 6.64 21.29 -32.88
N ALA A 2 7.34 21.00 -31.78
CA ALA A 2 7.06 19.89 -30.88
C ALA A 2 6.94 20.38 -29.43
N ALA A 3 6.27 21.52 -29.24
CA ALA A 3 5.93 22.06 -27.94
C ALA A 3 4.41 21.96 -27.77
N ASN A 4 3.95 21.49 -26.61
CA ASN A 4 2.54 21.40 -26.16
C ASN A 4 1.76 20.08 -26.40
N LYS A 5 2.39 18.90 -26.30
CA LYS A 5 1.65 17.65 -25.99
C LYS A 5 1.65 17.27 -24.49
N LEU A 6 2.41 17.97 -23.65
CA LEU A 6 2.44 17.73 -22.21
C LEU A 6 1.27 18.40 -21.47
N LYS A 7 0.73 19.52 -21.98
CA LYS A 7 -0.41 20.23 -21.40
C LYS A 7 -1.76 19.54 -21.58
N SER A 8 -1.83 18.50 -22.43
CA SER A 8 -3.05 17.72 -22.69
C SER A 8 -3.05 16.37 -21.98
N LEU A 9 -2.03 16.09 -21.15
CA LEU A 9 -2.18 15.04 -20.14
C LEU A 9 -3.14 15.61 -19.10
N ASP A 10 -4.14 14.82 -18.73
CA ASP A 10 -5.04 15.12 -17.64
C ASP A 10 -4.21 15.10 -16.34
N ILE A 11 -3.65 16.26 -15.98
CA ILE A 11 -2.81 16.50 -14.80
C ILE A 11 -3.68 17.27 -13.79
N ASN A 12 -4.86 16.75 -13.49
CA ASN A 12 -5.59 17.24 -12.31
C ASN A 12 -4.77 16.90 -11.08
N GLU A 13 -4.51 17.91 -10.26
CA GLU A 13 -3.73 17.80 -9.02
C GLU A 13 -4.51 17.02 -7.95
N THR A 14 -5.84 17.05 -8.03
CA THR A 14 -6.78 16.39 -7.12
C THR A 14 -7.54 15.30 -7.88
N ILE A 15 -7.69 14.13 -7.25
CA ILE A 15 -8.41 12.96 -7.80
C ILE A 15 -9.78 12.75 -7.16
N GLY A 16 -10.05 13.44 -6.05
CA GLY A 16 -11.32 13.40 -5.34
C GLY A 16 -11.26 14.21 -4.06
N SER A 17 -12.34 14.19 -3.28
CA SER A 17 -12.37 14.75 -1.94
C SER A 17 -13.09 13.80 -1.00
N ILE A 18 -12.74 13.85 0.27
CA ILE A 18 -13.43 13.15 1.35
C ILE A 18 -14.02 14.17 2.32
N THR A 19 -15.17 13.86 2.90
CA THR A 19 -15.79 14.68 3.95
C THR A 19 -15.32 14.14 5.29
N LEU A 20 -14.80 15.02 6.15
CA LEU A 20 -14.37 14.65 7.49
C LEU A 20 -15.57 14.32 8.38
N THR A 21 -15.30 13.66 9.50
CA THR A 21 -16.31 13.23 10.47
C THR A 21 -17.08 14.41 11.09
N ASP A 22 -16.52 15.62 11.04
CA ASP A 22 -17.18 16.88 11.43
C ASP A 22 -18.28 17.35 10.44
N ARG A 23 -18.34 16.73 9.25
CA ARG A 23 -19.29 16.98 8.15
C ARG A 23 -19.30 18.40 7.56
N GLU A 24 -18.49 19.31 8.09
CA GLU A 24 -18.34 20.68 7.58
C GLU A 24 -17.04 20.86 6.81
N THR A 25 -16.04 20.01 7.06
CA THR A 25 -14.73 20.11 6.44
C THR A 25 -14.55 19.00 5.41
N SER A 26 -14.02 19.35 4.23
CA SER A 26 -13.61 18.38 3.21
C SER A 26 -12.10 18.46 2.98
N ILE A 27 -11.46 17.30 2.84
CA ILE A 27 -10.05 17.20 2.43
C ILE A 27 -10.00 16.74 0.98
N ASP A 28 -9.25 17.48 0.17
CA ASP A 28 -8.92 17.07 -1.19
C ASP A 28 -7.90 15.92 -1.16
N VAL A 29 -8.20 14.86 -1.89
CA VAL A 29 -7.27 13.74 -2.10
C VAL A 29 -6.44 14.05 -3.33
N PRO A 30 -5.15 14.36 -3.18
CA PRO A 30 -4.32 14.71 -4.31
C PRO A 30 -3.95 13.46 -5.10
N ARG A 31 -3.59 13.66 -6.36
CA ARG A 31 -3.03 12.62 -7.21
C ARG A 31 -1.67 12.16 -6.64
N LEU A 32 -1.44 10.85 -6.71
CA LEU A 32 -0.10 10.26 -6.52
C LEU A 32 0.81 10.59 -7.71
N ASP A 33 1.51 11.72 -7.58
CA ASP A 33 2.55 12.12 -8.53
C ASP A 33 3.91 11.48 -8.21
N ILE A 34 4.87 11.68 -9.11
CA ILE A 34 6.24 11.15 -8.96
C ILE A 34 6.94 11.74 -7.72
N SER A 35 6.65 12.98 -7.33
CA SER A 35 7.24 13.60 -6.14
C SER A 35 6.81 12.88 -4.86
N LYS A 36 5.51 12.58 -4.73
CA LYS A 36 4.95 11.79 -3.63
C LYS A 36 5.54 10.38 -3.61
N ILE A 37 5.64 9.72 -4.76
CA ILE A 37 6.31 8.41 -4.88
C ILE A 37 7.77 8.49 -4.39
N ILE A 38 8.53 9.51 -4.83
CA ILE A 38 9.92 9.70 -4.39
C ILE A 38 9.99 9.92 -2.87
N ARG A 39 9.06 10.69 -2.28
CA ARG A 39 8.99 10.90 -0.82
C ARG A 39 8.71 9.59 -0.08
N ILE A 40 7.77 8.78 -0.56
CA ILE A 40 7.47 7.45 0.00
C ILE A 40 8.70 6.54 -0.12
N VAL A 41 9.34 6.48 -1.29
CA VAL A 41 10.54 5.66 -1.48
C VAL A 41 11.70 6.11 -0.60
N LYS A 42 11.90 7.43 -0.42
CA LYS A 42 12.93 7.95 0.51
C LYS A 42 12.61 7.58 1.95
N PHE A 43 11.34 7.66 2.33
CA PHE A 43 10.87 7.23 3.64
C PHE A 43 11.15 5.73 3.85
N ILE A 44 10.75 4.87 2.91
CA ILE A 44 11.04 3.42 2.96
C ILE A 44 12.56 3.17 2.95
N GLY A 45 13.34 3.90 2.17
CA GLY A 45 14.79 3.73 2.12
C GLY A 45 15.48 4.11 3.43
N THR A 46 15.01 5.15 4.11
CA THR A 46 15.60 5.61 5.37
C THR A 46 15.15 4.78 6.56
N ASP A 47 13.85 4.55 6.67
CA ASP A 47 13.25 3.83 7.79
C ASP A 47 13.24 2.32 7.57
N GLY A 48 13.00 1.86 6.35
CA GLY A 48 13.08 0.44 5.99
C GLY A 48 14.48 -0.14 6.13
N ILE A 49 15.56 0.61 5.85
CA ILE A 49 16.93 0.14 6.14
C ILE A 49 17.14 -0.03 7.65
N ARG A 50 16.58 0.86 8.47
CA ARG A 50 16.68 0.75 9.94
C ARG A 50 15.90 -0.44 10.46
N ILE A 51 14.67 -0.65 9.98
CA ILE A 51 13.83 -1.80 10.32
C ILE A 51 14.50 -3.10 9.85
N TYR A 52 14.99 -3.15 8.62
CA TYR A 52 15.73 -4.28 8.09
C TYR A 52 16.96 -4.62 8.95
N SER A 53 17.71 -3.60 9.39
CA SER A 53 18.90 -3.81 10.23
C SER A 53 18.56 -4.40 11.59
N ARG A 54 17.40 -4.05 12.17
CA ARG A 54 16.91 -4.59 13.45
C ARG A 54 16.36 -6.00 13.31
N LEU A 55 15.61 -6.25 12.26
CA LEU A 55 14.94 -7.52 12.02
C LEU A 55 15.78 -8.51 11.22
N ARG A 56 17.03 -8.17 10.89
CA ARG A 56 17.84 -8.97 9.95
C ARG A 56 17.90 -10.44 10.30
N GLU A 57 18.15 -10.76 11.57
CA GLU A 57 18.24 -12.15 12.05
C GLU A 57 16.91 -12.88 11.92
N LEU A 58 15.81 -12.19 12.22
CA LEU A 58 14.45 -12.71 12.14
C LEU A 58 14.00 -12.90 10.68
N LEU A 59 14.36 -11.96 9.79
CA LEU A 59 14.10 -12.03 8.35
C LEU A 59 14.95 -13.09 7.63
N GLN A 60 16.08 -13.48 8.20
CA GLN A 60 16.96 -14.53 7.69
C GLN A 60 16.68 -15.91 8.31
N ASN A 61 15.72 -16.01 9.23
CA ASN A 61 15.35 -17.28 9.84
C ASN A 61 14.44 -18.09 8.90
N ASP A 62 14.98 -19.17 8.35
CA ASP A 62 14.28 -20.07 7.42
C ASP A 62 13.12 -20.85 8.07
N GLU A 63 13.03 -20.88 9.40
CA GLU A 63 11.90 -21.48 10.14
C GLU A 63 10.66 -20.58 10.17
N LEU A 64 10.83 -19.27 9.91
CA LEU A 64 9.70 -18.33 9.89
C LEU A 64 9.09 -18.24 8.50
N THR A 65 7.76 -18.31 8.48
CA THR A 65 6.96 -18.12 7.28
C THR A 65 7.10 -16.68 6.75
N SER A 66 6.85 -16.51 5.45
CA SER A 66 6.80 -15.18 4.83
C SER A 66 5.71 -14.27 5.42
N PHE A 67 4.78 -14.77 6.25
CA PHE A 67 3.76 -13.95 6.91
C PHE A 67 4.27 -13.43 8.26
N GLU A 68 4.87 -14.30 9.07
CA GLU A 68 5.50 -13.90 10.35
C GLU A 68 6.58 -12.85 10.14
N ARG A 69 7.36 -12.98 9.05
CA ARG A 69 8.34 -11.96 8.64
C ARG A 69 7.70 -10.61 8.30
N ILE A 70 6.51 -10.60 7.68
CA ILE A 70 5.78 -9.36 7.37
C ILE A 70 5.21 -8.76 8.65
N ILE A 71 4.61 -9.58 9.53
CA ILE A 71 4.11 -9.12 10.83
C ILE A 71 5.23 -8.47 11.63
N ALA A 72 6.40 -9.10 11.72
CA ALA A 72 7.54 -8.53 12.44
C ALA A 72 7.97 -7.17 11.88
N VAL A 73 7.94 -7.01 10.54
CA VAL A 73 8.21 -5.72 9.89
C VAL A 73 7.14 -4.68 10.22
N VAL A 74 5.87 -5.07 10.24
CA VAL A 74 4.75 -4.19 10.58
C VAL A 74 4.76 -3.79 12.05
N GLU A 75 5.13 -4.68 12.97
CA GLU A 75 5.25 -4.40 14.41
C GLU A 75 6.38 -3.42 14.74
N GLU A 76 7.46 -3.40 13.94
CA GLU A 76 8.53 -2.41 14.10
C GLU A 76 8.19 -1.04 13.50
N LEU A 77 7.13 -0.93 12.70
CA LEU A 77 6.69 0.36 12.19
C LEU A 77 6.05 1.15 13.33
N LYS A 78 6.63 2.30 13.62
CA LYS A 78 6.05 3.23 14.60
C LYS A 78 4.77 3.86 14.04
N GLU A 79 3.88 4.28 14.93
CA GLU A 79 2.68 5.02 14.52
C GLU A 79 3.05 6.25 13.70
N GLU A 80 4.07 7.02 14.12
CA GLU A 80 4.48 8.24 13.39
C GLU A 80 5.02 7.93 11.98
N GLN A 81 5.55 6.72 11.78
CA GLN A 81 6.02 6.25 10.49
C GLN A 81 4.85 5.95 9.53
N LEU A 82 3.79 5.33 10.04
CA LEU A 82 2.57 5.10 9.27
C LEU A 82 1.87 6.41 8.91
N ILE A 83 1.74 7.32 9.88
CA ILE A 83 1.15 8.64 9.68
C ILE A 83 1.91 9.43 8.63
N ARG A 84 3.24 9.35 8.61
CA ARG A 84 4.05 10.07 7.63
C ARG A 84 3.79 9.62 6.20
N VAL A 85 3.48 8.34 5.99
CA VAL A 85 3.07 7.84 4.66
C VAL A 85 1.73 8.45 4.25
N VAL A 86 0.76 8.50 5.17
CA VAL A 86 -0.54 9.14 4.93
C VAL A 86 -0.38 10.63 4.64
N ALA A 87 0.46 11.33 5.41
CA ALA A 87 0.77 12.74 5.21
C ALA A 87 1.39 13.00 3.84
N ILE A 88 2.30 12.12 3.36
CA ILE A 88 2.86 12.21 2.00
C ILE A 88 1.78 11.99 0.93
N ILE A 89 0.88 11.01 1.14
CA ILE A 89 -0.19 10.69 0.20
C ILE A 89 -1.13 11.87 0.05
N LEU A 90 -1.54 12.49 1.16
CA LEU A 90 -2.48 13.61 1.20
C LEU A 90 -1.83 14.98 0.98
N ASP A 91 -0.50 15.03 0.95
CA ASP A 91 0.30 16.26 0.87
C ASP A 91 -0.02 17.28 1.98
N ILE A 92 -0.23 16.76 3.18
CA ILE A 92 -0.49 17.52 4.42
C ILE A 92 0.65 17.33 5.42
N ASP A 93 0.62 18.09 6.50
CA ASP A 93 1.58 17.92 7.60
C ASP A 93 1.26 16.68 8.45
N ASP A 94 2.29 16.03 9.01
CA ASP A 94 2.15 14.85 9.89
C ASP A 94 1.15 15.09 11.05
N LYS A 95 1.10 16.33 11.57
CA LYS A 95 0.18 16.73 12.65
C LYS A 95 -1.28 16.79 12.21
N GLU A 96 -1.53 17.04 10.93
CA GLU A 96 -2.87 17.06 10.36
C GLU A 96 -3.30 15.64 10.01
N ALA A 97 -2.39 14.82 9.45
CA ALA A 97 -2.63 13.41 9.22
C ALA A 97 -2.97 12.64 10.52
N LEU A 98 -2.37 13.04 11.65
CA LEU A 98 -2.68 12.50 12.98
C LEU A 98 -4.11 12.72 13.45
N LYS A 99 -4.81 13.71 12.89
CA LYS A 99 -6.18 14.02 13.27
C LYS A 99 -7.19 13.15 12.52
N LEU A 100 -6.74 12.45 11.48
CA LEU A 100 -7.60 11.60 10.68
C LEU A 100 -7.98 10.34 11.45
N ASP A 101 -9.26 10.03 11.44
CA ASP A 101 -9.75 8.77 11.98
C ASP A 101 -9.66 7.63 10.95
N LEU A 102 -9.94 6.41 11.41
CA LEU A 102 -9.84 5.22 10.57
C LEU A 102 -10.77 5.28 9.35
N ASN A 103 -11.98 5.82 9.49
CA ASN A 103 -12.94 5.89 8.39
C ASN A 103 -12.48 6.89 7.34
N GLU A 104 -11.96 8.04 7.77
CA GLU A 104 -11.40 9.05 6.88
C GLU A 104 -10.21 8.49 6.09
N ILE A 105 -9.33 7.72 6.74
CA ILE A 105 -8.23 7.03 6.05
C ILE A 105 -8.76 6.00 5.05
N LEU A 106 -9.78 5.23 5.39
CA LEU A 106 -10.40 4.26 4.48
C LEU A 106 -11.05 4.95 3.27
N ASP A 107 -11.72 6.08 3.47
CA ASP A 107 -12.32 6.87 2.39
C ASP A 107 -11.23 7.41 1.44
N VAL A 108 -10.08 7.85 1.97
CA VAL A 108 -8.92 8.22 1.14
C VAL A 108 -8.44 7.05 0.31
N LEU A 109 -8.30 5.86 0.90
CA LEU A 109 -7.85 4.66 0.18
C LEU A 109 -8.86 4.22 -0.88
N ILE A 110 -10.16 4.36 -0.62
CA ILE A 110 -11.22 4.10 -1.59
C ILE A 110 -11.12 5.08 -2.75
N VAL A 111 -11.02 6.39 -2.49
CA VAL A 111 -10.85 7.41 -3.53
C VAL A 111 -9.60 7.13 -4.38
N LEU A 112 -8.49 6.73 -3.76
CA LEU A 112 -7.27 6.35 -4.48
C LEU A 112 -7.50 5.11 -5.36
N SER A 113 -8.17 4.10 -4.84
CA SER A 113 -8.48 2.86 -5.56
C SER A 113 -9.41 3.09 -6.74
N ASP A 114 -10.46 3.90 -6.56
CA ASP A 114 -11.44 4.19 -7.62
C ASP A 114 -10.83 5.02 -8.76
N ASN A 115 -9.87 5.88 -8.44
CA ASN A 115 -9.22 6.77 -9.39
C ASN A 115 -7.87 6.23 -9.90
N THR A 116 -7.43 5.06 -9.44
CA THR A 116 -6.16 4.42 -9.86
C THR A 116 -6.40 2.99 -10.32
N ASN A 117 -5.87 2.62 -11.49
CA ASN A 117 -5.90 1.22 -11.92
C ASN A 117 -4.85 0.40 -11.15
N LEU A 118 -5.23 -0.09 -9.96
CA LEU A 118 -4.36 -0.86 -9.07
C LEU A 118 -3.92 -2.19 -9.70
N ASP A 119 -4.79 -2.88 -10.46
CA ASP A 119 -4.45 -4.12 -11.16
C ASP A 119 -3.32 -3.92 -12.18
N LYS A 120 -3.44 -2.85 -12.98
CA LYS A 120 -2.41 -2.45 -13.94
C LYS A 120 -1.13 -2.06 -13.22
N THR A 121 -1.24 -1.30 -12.12
CA THR A 121 -0.09 -0.87 -11.32
C THR A 121 0.66 -2.08 -10.77
N PHE A 122 -0.05 -3.03 -10.15
CA PHE A 122 0.52 -4.28 -9.65
C PHE A 122 1.20 -5.08 -10.77
N THR A 123 0.55 -5.23 -11.92
CA THR A 123 1.14 -5.91 -13.09
C THR A 123 2.42 -5.24 -13.60
N GLN A 124 2.46 -3.91 -13.60
CA GLN A 124 3.65 -3.14 -13.96
C GLN A 124 4.78 -3.34 -12.94
N VAL A 125 4.48 -3.35 -11.64
CA VAL A 125 5.44 -3.65 -10.58
C VAL A 125 6.01 -5.07 -10.74
N ARG A 126 5.16 -6.09 -10.96
CA ARG A 126 5.60 -7.47 -11.24
C ARG A 126 6.55 -7.53 -12.44
N THR A 127 6.19 -6.83 -13.52
CA THR A 127 7.00 -6.78 -14.74
C THR A 127 8.36 -6.13 -14.49
N LEU A 128 8.41 -5.04 -13.71
CA LEU A 128 9.65 -4.37 -13.34
C LEU A 128 10.52 -5.25 -12.43
N ALA A 129 9.94 -5.88 -11.41
CA ALA A 129 10.65 -6.76 -10.50
C ALA A 129 11.31 -7.94 -11.24
N LYS A 130 10.57 -8.57 -12.16
CA LYS A 130 11.10 -9.64 -13.01
C LYS A 130 12.24 -9.14 -13.91
N LYS A 131 12.10 -7.95 -14.50
CA LYS A 131 13.14 -7.40 -15.40
C LYS A 131 14.41 -6.95 -14.67
N MET A 132 14.27 -6.35 -13.49
CA MET A 132 15.39 -5.74 -12.77
C MET A 132 16.11 -6.73 -11.85
N PHE A 133 15.36 -7.63 -11.22
CA PHE A 133 15.87 -8.49 -10.15
C PHE A 133 15.66 -9.97 -10.41
N GLN A 134 15.05 -10.35 -11.55
CA GLN A 134 14.69 -11.73 -11.89
C GLN A 134 13.78 -12.39 -10.82
N VAL A 135 13.08 -11.58 -10.03
CA VAL A 135 12.13 -12.04 -9.02
C VAL A 135 10.75 -12.20 -9.66
N GLU A 136 10.18 -13.40 -9.56
CA GLU A 136 8.79 -13.65 -9.94
C GLU A 136 7.88 -13.42 -8.75
N ILE A 137 7.18 -12.28 -8.76
CA ILE A 137 6.10 -12.00 -7.80
C ILE A 137 4.85 -12.76 -8.32
N PRO A 138 4.15 -13.56 -7.50
CA PRO A 138 2.91 -14.22 -7.90
C PRO A 138 1.79 -13.23 -8.25
N ASP A 139 0.76 -13.65 -8.97
CA ASP A 139 -0.43 -12.82 -9.14
C ASP A 139 -1.24 -12.72 -7.84
N PHE A 140 -2.18 -11.76 -7.79
CA PHE A 140 -2.92 -11.46 -6.57
C PHE A 140 -3.82 -12.62 -6.10
N GLN A 141 -4.38 -13.41 -7.02
CA GLN A 141 -5.19 -14.57 -6.66
C GLN A 141 -4.33 -15.69 -6.06
N THR A 142 -3.16 -15.93 -6.66
CA THR A 142 -2.18 -16.87 -6.12
C THR A 142 -1.75 -16.45 -4.72
N ILE A 143 -1.46 -15.17 -4.49
CA ILE A 143 -1.15 -14.65 -3.15
C ILE A 143 -2.32 -14.90 -2.19
N ILE A 144 -3.56 -14.59 -2.56
CA ILE A 144 -4.71 -14.83 -1.66
C ILE A 144 -4.87 -16.31 -1.34
N GLN A 145 -4.78 -17.20 -2.33
CA GLN A 145 -4.96 -18.64 -2.12
C GLN A 145 -3.84 -19.27 -1.26
N GLU A 146 -2.60 -18.85 -1.47
CA GLU A 146 -1.46 -19.30 -0.65
C GLU A 146 -1.56 -18.79 0.80
N ARG A 147 -2.15 -17.61 1.01
CA ARG A 147 -2.20 -16.93 2.32
C ARG A 147 -3.48 -17.23 3.11
N PHE A 148 -4.59 -17.47 2.43
CA PHE A 148 -5.90 -17.79 2.98
C PHE A 148 -6.49 -18.98 2.23
N PRO A 149 -5.91 -20.19 2.40
CA PRO A 149 -6.46 -21.38 1.78
C PRO A 149 -7.91 -21.57 2.23
N ALA A 150 -8.79 -21.93 1.29
CA ALA A 150 -10.16 -22.28 1.62
C ALA A 150 -10.15 -23.40 2.67
N ALA A 151 -10.93 -23.22 3.75
CA ALA A 151 -11.07 -24.24 4.78
C ALA A 151 -11.46 -25.56 4.12
N GLU A 152 -10.81 -26.66 4.51
CA GLU A 152 -11.17 -27.99 4.06
C GLU A 152 -12.66 -28.21 4.39
N THR A 153 -13.49 -28.33 3.36
CA THR A 153 -14.87 -28.78 3.54
C THR A 153 -14.78 -30.20 4.06
N GLU A 154 -14.92 -30.38 5.37
CA GLU A 154 -15.16 -31.68 5.98
C GLU A 154 -16.38 -32.29 5.27
N THR A 155 -16.11 -33.25 4.39
CA THR A 155 -17.16 -34.15 3.90
C THR A 155 -17.61 -34.96 5.10
N VAL A 156 -18.65 -34.49 5.79
CA VAL A 156 -19.36 -35.30 6.78
C VAL A 156 -20.01 -36.46 6.01
N THR A 157 -19.31 -37.58 5.92
CA THR A 157 -19.92 -38.86 5.56
C THR A 157 -20.83 -39.24 6.72
N VAL A 158 -22.13 -38.96 6.56
CA VAL A 158 -23.16 -39.52 7.43
C VAL A 158 -23.27 -41.01 7.08
N GLU A 159 -22.56 -41.86 7.82
CA GLU A 159 -22.90 -43.28 7.88
C GLU A 159 -24.20 -43.41 8.67
N VAL A 160 -25.30 -43.65 7.97
CA VAL A 160 -26.56 -44.07 8.60
C VAL A 160 -26.49 -45.58 8.76
N GLY A 161 -26.28 -46.02 10.00
CA GLY A 161 -26.47 -47.41 10.44
C GLY A 161 -27.93 -47.74 10.72
#